data_AF-R6NBU6-F1
#
_entry.id   AF-R6NBU6-F1
#
_cell.length_a   1.000
_cell.length_b   1.000
_cell.length_c   1.000
_cell.angle_alpha   90.00
_cell.angle_beta   90.00
_cell.angle_gamma   90.00
#
_symmetry.space_group_name_H-M   'P 1'
#
loop_
_entity.id
_entity.type
_entity.pdbx_description
1 polymer ?
#
loop_
_entity_poly.entity_id
_entity_poly.type
_entity_poly.pdbx_seq_one_letter_code
_entity_poly.pdbx_strand_id
1 'polypeptide(L)'
;MNLDRTFARDIKKQANGDGSLEAKVTFKKQVEKTARALSTTKAAEVFNDCLKNYGRVPVAICVAETIIERRERLERRSYMWALEVMKLYTNAPKDKTFAYINDGLHPTRIEDYAKSLLRVTAEEW
;
A
#
# COMPACT_ATOMS: atom_id res chain seq x y z
N MET A 1 -10.22 -13.39 1.77
CA MET A 1 -10.67 -12.00 1.97
C MET A 1 -10.71 -11.34 0.62
N ASN A 2 -11.69 -10.48 0.37
CA ASN A 2 -11.82 -9.74 -0.89
C ASN A 2 -11.62 -8.25 -0.64
N LEU A 3 -11.08 -7.56 -1.64
CA LEU A 3 -11.01 -6.11 -1.67
C LEU A 3 -12.32 -5.53 -2.21
N ASP A 4 -12.70 -4.36 -1.71
CA ASP A 4 -13.78 -3.56 -2.28
C ASP A 4 -13.63 -3.49 -3.81
N ARG A 5 -14.72 -3.72 -4.54
CA ARG A 5 -14.70 -3.84 -6.00
C ARG A 5 -14.22 -2.55 -6.68
N THR A 6 -14.59 -1.40 -6.11
CA THR A 6 -14.17 -0.10 -6.66
C THR A 6 -12.67 0.08 -6.46
N PHE A 7 -12.17 -0.22 -5.26
CA PHE A 7 -10.76 -0.16 -4.94
C PHE A 7 -9.92 -1.14 -5.78
N ALA A 8 -10.38 -2.39 -5.94
CA ALA A 8 -9.72 -3.37 -6.80
C ALA A 8 -9.60 -2.90 -8.26
N ARG A 9 -10.65 -2.25 -8.79
CA ARG A 9 -10.64 -1.64 -10.13
C ARG A 9 -9.66 -0.48 -10.21
N ASP A 10 -9.57 0.34 -9.17
CA ASP A 10 -8.64 1.47 -9.12
C ASP A 10 -7.18 1.00 -9.09
N ILE A 11 -6.85 -0.05 -8.34
CA ILE A 11 -5.51 -0.66 -8.38
C ILE A 11 -5.19 -1.10 -9.81
N LYS A 12 -6.08 -1.88 -10.44
CA LYS A 12 -5.86 -2.37 -11.80
C LYS A 12 -5.63 -1.23 -12.79
N LYS A 13 -6.41 -0.15 -12.67
CA LYS A 13 -6.32 1.02 -13.56
C LYS A 13 -5.03 1.82 -13.34
N GLN A 14 -4.72 2.16 -12.09
CA GLN A 14 -3.62 3.08 -11.78
C GLN A 14 -2.26 2.37 -11.75
N ALA A 15 -2.19 1.20 -11.11
CA ALA A 15 -0.94 0.51 -10.88
C ALA A 15 -0.40 -0.19 -12.13
N ASN A 16 -1.30 -0.63 -13.02
CA ASN A 16 -0.89 -1.34 -14.24
C ASN A 16 -0.90 -0.42 -15.47
N GLY A 17 -1.73 0.64 -15.47
CA GLY A 17 -1.84 1.57 -16.60
C GLY A 17 -2.22 0.85 -17.89
N ASP A 18 -1.54 1.22 -18.98
CA ASP A 18 -1.61 0.55 -20.28
C ASP A 18 -0.63 -0.64 -20.41
N GLY A 19 0.10 -0.97 -19.35
CA GLY A 19 1.14 -2.01 -19.35
C GLY A 19 2.50 -1.56 -19.92
N SER A 20 2.63 -0.33 -20.40
CA SER A 20 3.88 0.18 -20.96
C SER A 20 4.98 0.31 -19.89
N LEU A 21 6.24 0.35 -20.36
CA LEU A 21 7.38 0.65 -19.50
C LEU A 21 7.26 2.03 -18.85
N GLU A 22 6.74 3.01 -19.59
CA GLU A 22 6.55 4.38 -19.09
C GLU A 22 5.51 4.42 -17.96
N ALA A 23 4.37 3.75 -18.12
CA ALA A 23 3.36 3.63 -17.07
C ALA A 23 3.94 2.95 -15.82
N LYS A 24 4.71 1.87 -16.01
CA LYS A 24 5.40 1.17 -14.92
C LYS A 24 6.36 2.09 -14.16
N VAL A 25 7.22 2.81 -14.86
CA VAL A 25 8.21 3.71 -14.25
C VAL A 25 7.51 4.87 -13.54
N THR A 26 6.48 5.45 -14.16
CA THR A 26 5.73 6.58 -13.60
C THR A 26 5.03 6.18 -12.31
N PHE A 27 4.30 5.06 -12.30
CA PHE A 27 3.62 4.58 -11.10
C PHE A 27 4.62 4.18 -10.02
N LYS A 28 5.74 3.52 -10.38
CA LYS A 28 6.83 3.21 -9.43
C LYS A 28 7.36 4.46 -8.74
N LYS A 29 7.65 5.54 -9.48
CA LYS A 29 8.13 6.81 -8.91
C LYS A 29 7.12 7.43 -7.95
N GLN A 30 5.83 7.32 -8.26
CA GLN A 30 4.77 7.80 -7.37
C GLN A 30 4.73 7.00 -6.06
N VAL A 31 4.84 5.68 -6.12
CA VAL A 31 4.91 4.81 -4.94
C VAL A 31 6.18 5.10 -4.14
N GLU A 32 7.35 5.25 -4.78
CA GLU A 32 8.60 5.63 -4.10
C GLU A 32 8.47 6.96 -3.34
N LYS A 33 7.85 7.98 -3.97
CA LYS A 33 7.60 9.27 -3.31
C LYS A 33 6.65 9.13 -2.13
N THR A 34 5.62 8.30 -2.27
CA THR A 34 4.64 8.01 -1.21
C THR A 34 5.30 7.30 -0.03
N ALA A 35 6.11 6.26 -0.30
CA ALA A 35 6.87 5.52 0.71
C ALA A 35 7.81 6.44 1.49
N ARG A 36 8.53 7.33 0.78
CA ARG A 36 9.39 8.34 1.43
C ARG A 36 8.62 9.29 2.35
N ALA A 37 7.43 9.74 1.93
CA ALA A 37 6.61 10.62 2.76
C ALA A 37 6.08 9.92 4.03
N LEU A 38 5.81 8.62 3.95
CA LEU A 38 5.36 7.80 5.09
C LEU A 38 6.51 7.29 5.97
N SER A 39 7.75 7.26 5.45
CA SER A 39 8.94 6.77 6.17
C SER A 39 9.47 7.81 7.17
N THR A 40 8.70 8.01 8.22
CA THR A 40 8.98 8.94 9.32
C THR A 40 8.43 8.37 10.62
N THR A 41 9.07 8.71 11.74
CA THR A 41 8.57 8.34 13.08
C THR A 41 7.22 8.98 13.41
N LYS A 42 6.77 9.95 12.60
CA LYS A 42 5.45 10.58 12.66
C LYS A 42 4.44 10.00 11.67
N ALA A 43 4.66 8.77 11.17
CA ALA A 43 3.83 8.14 10.14
C ALA A 43 2.32 8.24 10.45
N ALA A 44 1.94 8.01 11.71
CA ALA A 44 0.55 8.10 12.15
C ALA A 44 -0.08 9.50 11.99
N GLU A 45 0.70 10.57 12.21
CA GLU A 45 0.24 11.95 12.07
C GLU A 45 0.06 12.33 10.59
N VAL A 46 0.98 11.89 9.73
CA VAL A 46 1.02 12.28 8.31
C VAL A 46 0.22 11.36 7.39
N PHE A 47 -0.27 10.22 7.89
CA PHE A 47 -0.89 9.18 7.07
C PHE A 47 -2.08 9.69 6.27
N ASN A 48 -3.00 10.42 6.93
CA ASN A 48 -4.19 10.97 6.28
C ASN A 48 -3.85 12.04 5.24
N ASP A 49 -2.79 12.82 5.47
CA ASP A 49 -2.34 13.80 4.49
C ASP A 49 -1.66 13.12 3.30
N CYS A 50 -0.96 12.00 3.51
CA CYS A 50 -0.46 11.16 2.42
C CYS A 50 -1.61 10.57 1.60
N LEU A 51 -2.70 10.11 2.24
CA LEU A 51 -3.90 9.65 1.52
C LEU A 51 -4.51 10.75 0.65
N LYS A 52 -4.60 12.00 1.14
CA LYS A 52 -5.10 13.13 0.36
C LYS A 52 -4.17 13.50 -0.80
N ASN A 53 -2.86 13.52 -0.55
CA ASN A 53 -1.87 14.03 -1.50
C ASN A 53 -1.49 13.02 -2.60
N TYR A 54 -1.46 11.73 -2.25
CA TYR A 54 -1.02 10.66 -3.16
C TYR A 54 -2.15 9.74 -3.61
N GLY A 55 -3.29 9.77 -2.93
CA GLY A 55 -4.42 8.89 -3.18
C GLY A 55 -4.29 7.51 -2.53
N ARG A 56 -5.41 6.78 -2.49
CA ARG A 56 -5.49 5.48 -1.80
C ARG A 56 -4.64 4.38 -2.42
N VAL A 57 -4.44 4.38 -3.74
CA VAL A 57 -3.73 3.27 -4.42
C VAL A 57 -2.24 3.27 -4.12
N PRO A 58 -1.46 4.34 -4.32
CA PRO A 58 -0.04 4.35 -3.95
C PRO A 58 0.18 4.09 -2.46
N VAL A 59 -0.64 4.70 -1.60
CA VAL A 59 -0.56 4.47 -0.14
C VAL A 59 -0.84 3.02 0.19
N ALA A 60 -1.85 2.39 -0.42
CA ALA A 60 -2.16 1.00 -0.17
C ALA A 60 -1.06 0.04 -0.63
N ILE A 61 -0.39 0.32 -1.75
CA ILE A 61 0.78 -0.47 -2.18
C ILE A 61 1.90 -0.37 -1.14
N CYS A 62 2.19 0.83 -0.64
CA CYS A 62 3.20 1.01 0.42
C CYS A 62 2.83 0.26 1.71
N VAL A 63 1.57 0.35 2.13
CA VAL A 63 1.08 -0.34 3.33
C VAL A 63 1.13 -1.85 3.13
N ALA A 64 0.71 -2.36 1.97
CA ALA A 64 0.71 -3.79 1.67
C ALA A 64 2.12 -4.37 1.69
N GLU A 65 3.08 -3.74 1.00
CA GLU A 65 4.49 -4.18 1.03
C GLU A 65 5.01 -4.22 2.47
N THR A 66 4.76 -3.16 3.24
CA THR A 66 5.25 -3.06 4.62
C THR A 66 4.62 -4.12 5.53
N ILE A 67 3.33 -4.45 5.34
CA ILE A 67 2.66 -5.54 6.06
C ILE A 67 3.28 -6.89 5.71
N ILE A 68 3.58 -7.16 4.43
CA ILE A 68 4.20 -8.42 3.99
C ILE A 68 5.59 -8.61 4.60
N GLU A 69 6.39 -7.55 4.61
CA GLU A 69 7.72 -7.55 5.21
C GLU A 69 7.66 -7.74 6.73
N ARG A 70 6.66 -7.15 7.41
CA ARG A 70 6.49 -7.23 8.87
C ARG A 70 5.58 -8.37 9.34
N ARG A 71 5.16 -9.27 8.44
CA ARG A 71 4.06 -10.25 8.62
C ARG A 71 4.09 -11.07 9.90
N GLU A 72 5.28 -11.37 10.45
CA GLU A 72 5.44 -12.21 11.65
C GLU A 72 4.86 -11.58 12.92
N ARG A 73 4.61 -10.27 12.91
CA ARG A 73 4.11 -9.51 14.07
C ARG A 73 2.70 -8.96 13.88
N LEU A 74 2.05 -9.24 12.74
CA LEU A 74 0.80 -8.60 12.34
C LEU A 74 -0.37 -9.59 12.29
N GLU A 75 -1.60 -9.06 12.33
CA GLU A 75 -2.78 -9.89 12.22
C GLU A 75 -2.86 -10.57 10.85
N ARG A 76 -3.30 -11.84 10.84
CA ARG A 76 -3.48 -12.61 9.60
C ARG A 76 -4.41 -11.89 8.62
N ARG A 77 -5.42 -11.16 9.11
CA ARG A 77 -6.35 -10.42 8.25
C ARG A 77 -5.62 -9.31 7.49
N SER A 78 -4.84 -8.47 8.16
CA SER A 78 -3.99 -7.45 7.52
C SER A 78 -3.06 -8.05 6.46
N TYR A 79 -2.42 -9.18 6.78
CA TYR A 79 -1.57 -9.89 5.82
C TYR A 79 -2.35 -10.36 4.58
N MET A 80 -3.53 -10.95 4.75
CA MET A 80 -4.37 -11.37 3.62
C MET A 80 -4.83 -10.17 2.76
N TRP A 81 -5.09 -9.00 3.37
CA TRP A 81 -5.39 -7.77 2.64
C TRP A 81 -4.22 -7.37 1.75
N ALA A 82 -3.01 -7.37 2.32
CA ALA A 82 -1.80 -7.00 1.61
C ALA A 82 -1.52 -7.92 0.41
N LEU A 83 -1.72 -9.23 0.58
CA LEU A 83 -1.57 -10.19 -0.52
C LEU A 83 -2.55 -9.92 -1.67
N GLU A 84 -3.83 -9.65 -1.39
CA GLU A 84 -4.80 -9.35 -2.43
C GLU A 84 -4.51 -8.02 -3.13
N VAL A 85 -4.03 -7.00 -2.40
CA VAL A 85 -3.56 -5.74 -3.00
C VAL A 85 -2.43 -6.00 -3.99
N MET A 86 -1.41 -6.75 -3.55
CA MET A 86 -0.23 -7.02 -4.38
C MET A 86 -0.49 -7.94 -5.56
N LYS A 87 -1.46 -8.85 -5.44
CA LYS A 87 -1.94 -9.69 -6.55
C LYS A 87 -2.54 -8.88 -7.70
N LEU A 88 -3.12 -7.71 -7.40
CA LEU A 88 -3.69 -6.82 -8.42
C LEU A 88 -2.67 -5.90 -9.10
N TYR A 89 -1.49 -5.73 -8.51
CA TYR A 89 -0.39 -4.94 -9.08
C TYR A 89 0.52 -5.79 -9.98
N THR A 90 -0.01 -6.23 -11.12
CA THR A 90 0.63 -7.17 -12.04
C THR A 90 1.77 -6.56 -12.86
N ASN A 91 1.79 -5.25 -13.07
CA ASN A 91 2.87 -4.56 -13.80
C ASN A 91 4.08 -4.24 -12.89
N ALA A 92 4.05 -4.66 -11.62
CA ALA A 92 5.11 -4.38 -10.67
C ALA A 92 6.48 -4.94 -11.13
N PRO A 93 7.60 -4.30 -10.75
CA PRO A 93 8.89 -4.97 -10.79
C PRO A 93 8.92 -6.16 -9.81
N LYS A 94 9.87 -7.08 -10.02
CA LYS A 94 10.03 -8.27 -9.16
C LYS A 94 10.29 -7.85 -7.70
N ASP A 95 11.28 -6.98 -7.52
CA ASP A 95 11.61 -6.33 -6.25
C ASP A 95 10.65 -5.16 -5.99
N LYS A 96 10.00 -5.18 -4.82
CA LYS A 96 9.01 -4.18 -4.38
C LYS A 96 9.43 -3.40 -3.14
N THR A 97 10.68 -3.57 -2.69
CA THR A 97 11.25 -2.87 -1.52
C THR A 97 11.18 -1.35 -1.64
N PHE A 98 11.09 -0.81 -2.86
CA PHE A 98 10.87 0.63 -3.11
C PHE A 98 9.55 1.17 -2.52
N ALA A 99 8.58 0.29 -2.22
CA ALA A 99 7.30 0.62 -1.60
C ALA A 99 7.34 0.50 -0.06
N TYR A 100 8.38 -0.10 0.52
CA TYR A 100 8.49 -0.33 1.95
C TYR A 100 8.54 0.99 2.73
N ILE A 101 7.76 1.07 3.82
CA ILE A 101 7.73 2.20 4.74
C ILE A 101 8.74 1.95 5.86
N ASN A 102 9.80 2.76 5.89
CA ASN A 102 10.78 2.76 6.97
C ASN A 102 10.48 3.84 8.00
N ASP A 103 9.42 3.64 8.78
CA ASP A 103 8.91 4.58 9.79
C ASP A 103 9.71 4.56 11.11
N GLY A 104 10.58 3.57 11.34
CA GLY A 104 11.30 3.40 12.61
C GLY A 104 10.37 3.08 13.81
N LEU A 105 9.12 2.69 13.56
CA LEU A 105 8.14 2.38 14.59
C LEU A 105 8.11 0.87 14.90
N HIS A 106 7.53 0.52 16.04
CA HIS A 106 7.24 -0.90 16.34
C HIS A 106 6.39 -1.50 15.21
N PRO A 107 6.69 -2.72 14.71
CA PRO A 107 6.05 -3.25 13.50
C PRO A 107 4.53 -3.17 13.46
N THR A 108 3.87 -3.40 14.59
CA THR A 108 2.40 -3.39 14.74
C THR A 108 1.75 -2.02 14.53
N ARG A 109 2.51 -0.92 14.62
CA ARG A 109 1.95 0.45 14.50
C ARG A 109 1.30 0.72 13.16
N ILE A 110 1.70 0.00 12.11
CA ILE A 110 1.06 0.10 10.79
C ILE A 110 -0.42 -0.27 10.81
N GLU A 111 -0.81 -1.24 11.65
CA GLU A 111 -2.21 -1.66 11.77
C GLU A 111 -3.06 -0.61 12.49
N ASP A 112 -2.45 0.22 13.35
CA ASP A 112 -3.13 1.32 14.03
C ASP A 112 -3.46 2.45 13.05
N TYR A 113 -2.45 3.00 12.36
CA TYR A 113 -2.65 4.18 11.51
C TYR A 113 -3.26 3.84 10.15
N ALA A 114 -3.03 2.63 9.61
CA ALA A 114 -3.63 2.21 8.35
C ALA A 114 -5.01 1.56 8.51
N LYS A 115 -5.49 1.35 9.74
CA LYS A 115 -6.74 0.65 10.06
C LYS A 115 -7.94 1.12 9.23
N SER A 116 -8.08 2.44 9.09
CA SER A 116 -9.19 3.03 8.36
C SER A 116 -9.13 2.68 6.87
N LEU A 117 -7.94 2.80 6.26
CA LEU A 117 -7.72 2.42 4.86
C LEU A 117 -8.06 0.95 4.63
N LEU A 118 -7.51 0.07 5.48
CA LEU A 118 -7.73 -1.37 5.44
C LEU A 118 -9.24 -1.72 5.48
N ARG A 119 -9.96 -1.14 6.44
CA ARG A 119 -11.42 -1.32 6.62
C ARG A 119 -12.24 -0.88 5.42
N VAL A 120 -11.98 0.31 4.88
CA VAL A 120 -12.79 0.86 3.77
C VAL A 120 -12.43 0.29 2.39
N THR A 121 -11.38 -0.54 2.32
CA THR A 121 -10.90 -1.15 1.07
C THR A 121 -11.05 -2.66 1.03
N ALA A 122 -11.60 -3.28 2.07
CA ALA A 122 -12.05 -4.67 2.07
C ALA A 122 -13.57 -4.74 1.90
N GLU A 123 -14.08 -5.81 1.27
CA GLU A 123 -15.53 -6.05 1.24
C GLU A 123 -16.07 -6.39 2.64
N GLU A 124 -15.28 -7.11 3.45
CA GLU A 124 -15.58 -7.48 4.82
C GLU A 124 -14.31 -7.33 5.67
N TRP A 125 -14.40 -6.61 6.80
CA TRP A 125 -13.27 -6.37 7.71
C TRP A 125 -13.49 -6.95 9.09
#